data_AF-A0A4Y2PP33-F1
#
_entry.id   AF-A0A4Y2PP33-F1
#
_cell.length_a   1.000
_cell.length_b   1.000
_cell.length_c   1.000
_cell.angle_alpha   90.00
_cell.angle_beta   90.00
_cell.angle_gamma   90.00
#
_symmetry.space_group_name_H-M   'P 1'
#
loop_
_entity.id
_entity.type
_entity.pdbx_description
1 polymer ?
#
loop_
_entity_poly.entity_id
_entity_poly.type
_entity_poly.pdbx_seq_one_letter_code
_entity_poly.pdbx_strand_id
1 'polypeptide(L)' 'MDSQGRQVIVCDNGTGFVKCGYAGQNFPSFTFPSLVGRPIIRAAHKIGDIEVK' A
#
# COMPACT_ATOMS: atom_id res chain seq x y z
N MET A 1 -11.92 -21.13 -8.25
CA MET A 1 -10.56 -21.69 -8.27
C MET A 1 -10.07 -21.68 -9.71
N ASP A 2 -8.76 -21.68 -9.95
CA ASP A 2 -8.22 -21.89 -11.28
C ASP A 2 -8.28 -23.38 -11.69
N SER A 3 -7.77 -23.72 -12.87
CA SER A 3 -7.73 -25.09 -13.38
C SER A 3 -6.90 -26.07 -12.53
N GLN A 4 -6.10 -25.57 -11.59
CA GLN A 4 -5.27 -26.37 -10.67
C GLN A 4 -5.83 -26.40 -9.24
N GLY A 5 -7.05 -25.88 -9.03
CA GLY A 5 -7.70 -25.85 -7.71
C GLY A 5 -7.19 -24.76 -6.77
N ARG A 6 -6.40 -23.79 -7.25
CA ARG A 6 -5.89 -22.70 -6.40
C ARG A 6 -6.95 -21.62 -6.20
N GLN A 7 -6.94 -21.00 -5.04
CA GLN A 7 -7.74 -19.80 -4.81
C GLN A 7 -7.19 -18.64 -5.64
N VAL A 8 -8.08 -17.93 -6.31
CA VAL A 8 -7.73 -16.84 -7.22
C VAL A 8 -7.89 -15.52 -6.47
N ILE A 9 -6.86 -14.68 -6.49
CA ILE A 9 -6.91 -13.33 -5.94
C ILE A 9 -7.41 -12.37 -7.01
N VAL A 10 -8.26 -11.44 -6.61
CA VAL A 10 -8.71 -10.31 -7.43
C VAL A 10 -8.22 -9.03 -6.77
N CYS A 11 -7.60 -8.15 -7.56
CA CYS A 11 -7.12 -6.84 -7.13
C CYS A 11 -7.63 -5.76 -8.08
N ASP A 12 -8.39 -4.81 -7.57
CA ASP A 12 -8.81 -3.59 -8.27
C ASP A 12 -7.96 -2.41 -7.77
N ASN A 13 -7.12 -1.86 -8.66
CA ASN A 13 -6.19 -0.79 -8.35
C ASN A 13 -6.83 0.58 -8.62
N GLY A 14 -7.82 0.93 -7.80
CA GLY A 14 -8.40 2.27 -7.82
C GLY A 14 -7.36 3.34 -7.44
N THR A 15 -7.52 4.55 -7.98
CA THR A 15 -6.59 5.67 -7.72
C THR A 15 -6.67 6.20 -6.29
N GLY A 16 -7.83 6.11 -5.63
CA GLY A 16 -7.99 6.46 -4.22
C GLY A 16 -7.74 5.29 -3.27
N PHE A 17 -8.30 4.13 -3.61
CA PHE A 17 -8.24 2.92 -2.78
C PHE A 17 -8.04 1.68 -3.64
N VAL A 18 -7.19 0.78 -3.16
CA VAL A 18 -7.10 -0.59 -3.66
C VAL A 18 -8.13 -1.44 -2.92
N LYS A 19 -8.82 -2.31 -3.66
CA LYS A 19 -9.72 -3.33 -3.10
C LYS A 19 -9.22 -4.71 -3.55
N CYS A 20 -9.07 -5.64 -2.62
CA CYS A 20 -8.65 -6.99 -2.97
C CYS A 20 -9.34 -8.06 -2.13
N GLY A 21 -9.35 -9.28 -2.67
CA GLY A 21 -9.98 -10.44 -2.04
C GLY A 21 -9.90 -11.67 -2.95
N TYR A 22 -10.70 -12.67 -2.63
CA TYR A 22 -10.74 -13.92 -3.40
C TYR A 22 -11.90 -13.93 -4.39
N ALA A 23 -11.66 -14.52 -5.58
CA ALA A 23 -12.67 -14.68 -6.61
C ALA A 23 -13.87 -15.48 -6.08
N GLY A 24 -15.10 -14.98 -6.36
CA GLY A 24 -16.35 -15.58 -5.92
C GLY A 24 -16.89 -15.08 -4.57
N GLN A 25 -16.17 -14.17 -3.89
CA GLN A 25 -16.71 -13.46 -2.72
C GLN A 25 -17.60 -12.28 -3.13
N ASN A 26 -18.63 -11.99 -2.33
CA ASN A 26 -19.57 -10.88 -2.58
C ASN A 26 -18.99 -9.50 -2.23
N PHE A 27 -17.99 -9.45 -1.34
CA PHE A 27 -17.38 -8.22 -0.83
C PHE A 27 -15.85 -8.35 -0.85
N PRO A 28 -15.10 -7.23 -1.02
CA PRO A 28 -13.65 -7.27 -0.92
C PRO A 28 -13.23 -7.66 0.50
N SER A 29 -12.23 -8.50 0.62
CA SER A 29 -11.66 -8.88 1.92
C SER A 29 -10.89 -7.72 2.55
N PHE A 30 -10.27 -6.88 1.72
CA PHE A 30 -9.50 -5.71 2.15
C PHE A 30 -9.78 -4.49 1.27
N THR A 31 -9.76 -3.32 1.90
CA THR A 31 -9.77 -2.01 1.23
C THR A 31 -8.74 -1.12 1.91
N PHE A 32 -7.81 -0.56 1.16
CA PHE A 32 -6.75 0.30 1.71
C PHE A 32 -6.40 1.45 0.74
N PRO A 33 -5.88 2.59 1.22
CA PRO A 33 -5.51 3.70 0.36
C PRO A 33 -4.47 3.28 -0.68
N SER A 34 -4.62 3.76 -1.92
CA SER A 34 -3.65 3.53 -3.00
C SER A 34 -2.46 4.49 -2.83
N LEU A 35 -1.69 4.30 -1.75
CA LEU A 35 -0.67 5.25 -1.30
C LEU A 35 0.61 4.55 -0.85
N VAL A 36 1.75 5.16 -1.21
CA VAL A 36 3.07 4.78 -0.71
C VAL A 36 3.68 5.99 0.00
N GLY A 37 3.89 5.87 1.31
CA GLY A 37 4.60 6.88 2.09
C GLY A 37 6.12 6.74 1.92
N ARG A 38 6.82 7.86 1.74
CA ARG A 38 8.29 7.90 1.77
C ARG A 38 8.72 8.75 2.96
N PRO A 39 9.43 8.16 3.95
CA PRO A 39 9.98 8.94 5.05
C PRO A 39 10.90 10.04 4.52
N ILE A 40 10.68 11.28 4.96
CA ILE A 40 11.61 12.37 4.73
C ILE A 40 12.39 12.53 6.03
N ILE A 41 13.60 11.99 6.08
CA ILE A 41 14.52 12.28 7.18
C ILE A 41 14.96 13.73 7.00
N ARG A 42 14.36 14.65 7.78
CA ARG A 42 15.00 15.95 8.04
C ARG A 42 16.11 15.69 9.04
N ALA A 43 17.26 15.21 8.55
CA ALA A 43 18.47 15.34 9.34
C ALA A 43 18.63 16.85 9.53
N ALA A 44 18.49 17.33 10.76
CA ALA A 44 18.90 18.69 11.06
C ALA A 44 20.36 18.79 10.59
N HIS A 45 20.63 19.65 9.60
CA HIS A 45 21.98 19.83 9.11
C HIS A 45 22.77 20.47 10.25
N LYS A 46 23.51 19.65 10.99
CA LYS A 46 24.49 20.13 11.94
C LYS A 46 25.77 20.45 11.18
N ILE A 47 26.11 21.74 11.10
CA ILE A 47 27.47 22.17 10.73
C ILE A 47 28.18 22.44 12.06
N GLY A 48 28.93 21.45 12.56
CA GLY A 48 29.49 21.49 13.91
C GLY A 48 28.40 21.35 14.99
N ASP A 49 28.43 22.21 16.02
CA ASP A 49 27.42 22.25 17.10
C ASP A 49 26.18 23.10 16.77
N ILE A 50 26.09 23.66 15.56
CA ILE A 50 25.02 24.57 15.18
C ILE A 50 23.99 23.82 14.33
N GLU A 51 22.74 23.85 14.79
CA GLU A 51 21.60 23.31 14.07
C GLU A 51 21.12 24.33 13.02
N VAL A 52 21.27 24.00 11.73
CA VAL A 52 20.83 24.87 10.63
C VAL A 52 19.43 24.44 10.20
N LYS A 53 18.49 25.40 10.22
CA LYS A 53 17.09 25.22 9.83
C LYS A 53 16.86 25.50 8.35
#